data_AF-A0A0P9X0T2-F1
#
_entry.id   AF-A0A0P9X0T2-F1
#
_cell.length_a   1.000
_cell.length_b   1.000
_cell.length_c   1.000
_cell.angle_alpha   90.00
_cell.angle_beta   90.00
_cell.angle_gamma   90.00
#
_symmetry.space_group_name_H-M   'P 1'
#
loop_
_entity.id
_entity.type
_entity.pdbx_description
1 polymer ?
#
loop_
_entity_poly.entity_id
_entity_poly.type
_entity_poly.pdbx_seq_one_letter_code
_entity_poly.pdbx_strand_id
1 'polypeptide(L)'
;MSLFAERRLLELRLPSGKPGDKGAAALMEYCARPAEDTLLLISLSKLDGSAQKTKWGKALVEGAQTQFVQIWPVDIGQLPQWIRQRLSQAGLAATQDAVELIAARVEGNLLAAAQEIEKLKLMAEEGQITVETVQAAVADSARFDVFGLTDAVLNGEAAHALRMLEGLRGEGVETPVILWALTRELRSLANMSQQFSQGVPLDKVFSSARPPIWDKRKPLMSKALQRHSAKRWSQLLMDAQRIDAQIKGQAAGSPWSSLSRLALLMAGQRLALPAE
;
A
#
# COMPACT_ATOMS: atom_id res chain seq x y z
N MET A 1 -16.63 -41.94 -12.59
CA MET A 1 -15.67 -41.93 -13.71
C MET A 1 -16.11 -40.93 -14.77
N SER A 2 -15.19 -40.07 -15.22
CA SER A 2 -15.39 -39.19 -16.38
C SER A 2 -15.11 -39.98 -17.66
N LEU A 3 -15.95 -39.83 -18.70
CA LEU A 3 -15.79 -40.53 -19.97
C LEU A 3 -14.80 -39.84 -20.94
N PHE A 4 -14.30 -38.64 -20.61
CA PHE A 4 -13.57 -37.79 -21.58
C PHE A 4 -12.36 -37.02 -21.03
N ALA A 5 -12.03 -37.12 -19.75
CA ALA A 5 -10.92 -36.38 -19.15
C ALA A 5 -10.09 -37.27 -18.23
N GLU A 6 -8.79 -37.41 -18.53
CA GLU A 6 -7.84 -38.26 -17.78
C GLU A 6 -7.50 -37.68 -16.40
N ARG A 7 -7.60 -36.35 -16.22
CA ARG A 7 -7.37 -35.65 -14.96
C ARG A 7 -8.34 -34.49 -14.81
N ARG A 8 -8.83 -34.26 -13.58
CA ARG A 8 -9.80 -33.20 -13.25
C ARG A 8 -9.31 -32.37 -12.07
N LEU A 9 -9.62 -31.07 -12.10
CA LEU A 9 -9.47 -30.17 -10.95
C LEU A 9 -10.85 -29.74 -10.48
N LEU A 10 -11.17 -30.00 -9.22
CA LEU A 10 -12.38 -29.52 -8.55
C LEU A 10 -11.98 -28.44 -7.55
N GLU A 11 -12.46 -27.21 -7.72
CA GLU A 11 -12.20 -26.11 -6.77
C GLU A 11 -13.42 -25.90 -5.87
N LEU A 12 -13.20 -25.98 -4.55
CA LEU A 12 -14.20 -25.71 -3.53
C LEU A 12 -13.79 -24.48 -2.72
N ARG A 13 -14.61 -23.43 -2.74
CA ARG A 13 -14.38 -22.19 -1.97
C ARG A 13 -15.30 -22.13 -0.75
N LEU A 14 -14.71 -22.01 0.44
CA LEU A 14 -15.40 -21.94 1.72
C LEU A 14 -15.11 -20.58 2.39
N PRO A 15 -15.79 -19.49 2.01
CA PRO A 15 -15.51 -18.15 2.52
C PRO A 15 -15.71 -18.02 4.04
N SER A 16 -16.71 -18.71 4.59
CA SER A 16 -16.98 -18.76 6.05
C SER A 16 -15.98 -19.62 6.83
N GLY A 17 -15.09 -20.36 6.15
CA GLY A 17 -14.11 -21.26 6.76
C GLY A 17 -14.70 -22.54 7.35
N LYS A 18 -16.03 -22.68 7.41
CA LYS A 18 -16.71 -23.83 8.02
C LYS A 18 -17.73 -24.43 7.02
N PRO A 19 -17.63 -25.72 6.69
CA PRO A 19 -18.48 -26.38 5.71
C PRO A 19 -19.88 -26.80 6.25
N GLY A 20 -20.16 -26.55 7.53
CA GLY A 20 -21.35 -27.07 8.23
C GLY A 20 -21.32 -28.59 8.37
N ASP A 21 -22.34 -29.18 9.00
CA ASP A 21 -22.33 -30.61 9.34
C ASP A 21 -22.37 -31.52 8.09
N LYS A 22 -23.26 -31.20 7.13
CA LYS A 22 -23.36 -31.96 5.87
C LYS A 22 -22.09 -31.85 5.02
N GLY A 23 -21.52 -30.65 4.92
CA GLY A 23 -20.29 -30.42 4.17
C GLY A 23 -19.07 -31.06 4.85
N ALA A 24 -19.00 -31.03 6.18
CA ALA A 24 -17.96 -31.73 6.93
C ALA A 24 -18.02 -33.25 6.70
N ALA A 25 -19.21 -33.84 6.71
CA ALA A 25 -19.39 -35.28 6.42
C ALA A 25 -18.93 -35.62 4.99
N ALA A 26 -19.34 -34.84 3.99
CA ALA A 26 -18.94 -35.04 2.61
C ALA A 26 -17.42 -34.89 2.40
N LEU A 27 -16.78 -33.92 3.06
CA LEU A 27 -15.33 -33.74 2.99
C LEU A 27 -14.58 -34.91 3.63
N MET A 28 -15.05 -35.41 4.77
CA MET A 28 -14.45 -36.58 5.42
C MET A 28 -14.59 -37.84 4.54
N GLU A 29 -15.75 -38.04 3.93
CA GLU A 29 -15.99 -39.16 3.01
C GLU A 29 -15.07 -39.08 1.79
N TYR A 30 -14.94 -37.89 1.19
CA TYR A 30 -14.03 -37.67 0.06
C TYR A 30 -12.56 -37.92 0.45
N CYS A 31 -12.11 -37.41 1.60
CA CYS A 31 -10.72 -37.61 2.05
C CYS A 31 -10.41 -39.07 2.36
N ALA A 32 -11.40 -39.88 2.74
CA ALA A 32 -11.21 -41.31 2.97
C ALA A 32 -11.05 -42.11 1.67
N ARG A 33 -11.63 -41.63 0.57
CA ARG A 33 -11.62 -42.28 -0.75
C ARG A 33 -11.51 -41.23 -1.87
N PRO A 34 -10.36 -40.54 -1.99
CA PRO A 34 -10.18 -39.56 -3.05
C PRO A 34 -10.19 -40.26 -4.40
N ALA A 35 -10.74 -39.59 -5.42
CA ALA A 35 -10.68 -40.11 -6.78
C ALA A 35 -9.27 -39.93 -7.36
N GLU A 36 -8.68 -41.01 -7.90
CA GLU A 36 -7.31 -41.02 -8.43
C GLU A 36 -7.10 -40.03 -9.58
N ASP A 37 -8.16 -39.73 -10.33
CA ASP A 37 -8.16 -38.84 -11.49
C ASP A 37 -8.52 -37.38 -11.14
N THR A 38 -8.80 -37.06 -9.87
CA THR A 38 -9.37 -35.76 -9.50
C THR A 38 -8.62 -35.09 -8.34
N LEU A 39 -8.00 -33.95 -8.62
CA LEU A 39 -7.45 -33.06 -7.61
C LEU A 39 -8.55 -32.16 -7.03
N LEU A 40 -8.78 -32.23 -5.72
CA LEU A 40 -9.68 -31.32 -5.01
C LEU A 40 -8.86 -30.19 -4.37
N LEU A 41 -9.03 -28.97 -4.85
CA LEU A 41 -8.47 -27.76 -4.26
C LEU A 41 -9.51 -27.10 -3.35
N ILE A 42 -9.24 -27.02 -2.06
CA ILE A 42 -10.12 -26.36 -1.09
C ILE A 42 -9.49 -25.03 -0.67
N SER A 43 -10.16 -23.93 -0.99
CA SER A 43 -9.78 -22.59 -0.53
C SER A 43 -10.71 -22.16 0.61
N LEU A 44 -10.15 -21.96 1.80
CA LEU A 44 -10.87 -21.50 2.98
C LEU A 44 -10.16 -20.30 3.61
N SER A 45 -10.93 -19.50 4.35
CA SER A 45 -10.36 -18.52 5.29
C SER A 45 -9.60 -19.24 6.41
N LYS A 46 -8.85 -18.48 7.23
CA LYS A 46 -7.98 -19.04 8.29
C LYS A 46 -8.74 -20.08 9.12
N LEU A 47 -8.23 -21.32 9.09
CA LEU A 47 -8.75 -22.39 9.92
C LEU A 47 -8.27 -22.18 11.36
N ASP A 48 -9.17 -21.76 12.25
CA ASP A 48 -8.84 -21.53 13.65
C ASP A 48 -8.48 -22.85 14.38
N GLY A 49 -7.82 -22.74 15.54
CA GLY A 49 -7.35 -23.92 16.28
C GLY A 49 -8.48 -24.81 16.83
N SER A 50 -9.71 -24.32 16.91
CA SER A 50 -10.87 -25.13 17.29
C SER A 50 -11.36 -25.97 16.10
N ALA A 51 -11.38 -25.37 14.91
CA ALA A 51 -11.75 -26.02 13.67
C ALA A 51 -10.73 -27.10 13.28
N GLN A 52 -9.42 -26.83 13.45
CA GLN A 52 -8.36 -27.82 13.21
C GLN A 52 -8.50 -29.09 14.09
N LYS A 53 -9.05 -28.96 15.30
CA LYS A 53 -9.24 -30.09 16.23
C LYS A 53 -10.44 -30.97 15.90
N THR A 54 -11.36 -30.49 15.07
CA THR A 54 -12.52 -31.27 14.64
C THR A 54 -12.11 -32.43 13.72
N LYS A 55 -12.96 -33.46 13.60
CA LYS A 55 -12.66 -34.62 12.75
C LYS A 55 -12.42 -34.23 11.28
N TRP A 56 -13.23 -33.32 10.74
CA TRP A 56 -13.07 -32.85 9.37
C TRP A 56 -11.82 -31.96 9.21
N GLY A 57 -11.51 -31.12 10.19
CA GLY A 57 -10.29 -30.30 10.19
C GLY A 57 -9.04 -31.17 10.18
N LYS A 58 -8.97 -32.19 11.05
CA LYS A 58 -7.88 -33.17 11.06
C LYS A 58 -7.77 -33.95 9.75
N ALA A 59 -8.91 -34.33 9.15
CA ALA A 59 -8.89 -35.02 7.86
C ALA A 59 -8.24 -34.17 6.75
N LEU A 60 -8.39 -32.84 6.79
CA LEU A 60 -7.77 -31.92 5.82
C LEU A 60 -6.31 -31.55 6.15
N VAL A 61 -5.94 -31.49 7.43
CA VAL A 61 -4.61 -31.03 7.88
C VAL A 61 -3.62 -32.18 8.03
N GLU A 62 -4.08 -33.33 8.53
CA GLU A 62 -3.26 -34.49 8.90
C GLU A 62 -3.51 -35.71 8.00
N GLY A 63 -4.41 -35.59 7.01
CA GLY A 63 -4.78 -36.70 6.13
C GLY A 63 -3.63 -37.16 5.25
N ALA A 64 -3.42 -38.47 5.14
CA ALA A 64 -2.31 -39.06 4.38
C ALA A 64 -2.37 -38.72 2.86
N GLN A 65 -3.55 -38.44 2.33
CA GLN A 65 -3.81 -38.10 0.93
C GLN A 65 -4.03 -36.58 0.74
N THR A 66 -3.78 -35.78 1.78
CA THR A 66 -4.04 -34.33 1.78
C THR A 66 -2.75 -33.55 1.98
N GLN A 67 -2.65 -32.40 1.31
CA GLN A 67 -1.59 -31.43 1.56
C GLN A 67 -2.23 -30.12 2.04
N PHE A 68 -1.93 -29.74 3.27
CA PHE A 68 -2.36 -28.46 3.83
C PHE A 68 -1.28 -27.41 3.64
N VAL A 69 -1.65 -26.25 3.09
CA VAL A 69 -0.75 -25.11 2.89
C VAL A 69 -1.35 -23.91 3.59
N GLN A 70 -0.68 -23.44 4.64
CA GLN A 70 -1.10 -22.27 5.38
C GLN A 70 -0.41 -21.02 4.83
N ILE A 71 -1.23 -20.07 4.38
CA ILE A 71 -0.75 -18.78 3.87
C ILE A 71 -0.93 -17.74 4.97
N TRP A 72 0.18 -17.29 5.55
CA TRP A 72 0.19 -16.21 6.55
C TRP A 72 0.22 -14.84 5.86
N PRO A 73 -0.48 -13.84 6.42
CA PRO A 73 -0.31 -12.46 5.97
C PRO A 73 1.12 -12.00 6.20
N VAL A 74 1.62 -11.16 5.31
CA VAL A 74 2.94 -10.52 5.45
C VAL A 74 2.74 -9.21 6.18
N ASP A 75 3.31 -9.10 7.37
CA ASP A 75 3.24 -7.87 8.15
C ASP A 75 4.15 -6.77 7.55
N ILE A 76 3.87 -5.51 7.88
CA ILE A 76 4.64 -4.35 7.38
C ILE A 76 6.15 -4.50 7.65
N GLY A 77 6.54 -5.06 8.79
CA GLY A 77 7.96 -5.30 9.11
C GLY A 77 8.62 -6.39 8.27
N GLN A 78 7.84 -7.32 7.72
CA GLN A 78 8.32 -8.42 6.86
C GLN A 78 8.29 -8.05 5.37
N LEU A 79 7.53 -7.01 5.01
CA LEU A 79 7.30 -6.59 3.63
C LEU A 79 8.60 -6.32 2.83
N PRO A 80 9.63 -5.62 3.37
CA PRO A 80 10.88 -5.44 2.63
C PRO A 80 11.56 -6.77 2.28
N GLN A 81 11.59 -7.72 3.22
CA GLN A 81 12.20 -9.02 2.99
C GLN A 81 11.40 -9.83 1.96
N TRP A 82 10.07 -9.77 2.02
CA TRP A 82 9.20 -10.41 1.03
C TRP A 82 9.44 -9.84 -0.38
N ILE A 83 9.56 -8.51 -0.51
CA ILE A 83 9.86 -7.84 -1.79
C ILE A 83 11.21 -8.28 -2.33
N ARG A 84 12.25 -8.31 -1.48
CA ARG A 84 13.59 -8.79 -1.86
C ARG A 84 13.56 -10.23 -2.39
N GLN A 85 12.83 -11.11 -1.72
CA GLN A 85 12.70 -12.50 -2.16
C GLN A 85 12.00 -12.60 -3.52
N ARG A 86 10.94 -11.82 -3.73
CA ARG A 86 10.20 -11.77 -5.00
C ARG A 86 11.05 -11.21 -6.16
N LEU A 87 11.81 -10.14 -5.91
CA LEU A 87 12.76 -9.59 -6.89
C LEU A 87 13.79 -10.65 -7.29
N SER A 88 14.38 -11.35 -6.31
CA SER A 88 15.35 -12.41 -6.56
C SER A 88 14.76 -13.57 -7.38
N GLN A 89 13.52 -13.99 -7.08
CA GLN A 89 12.81 -15.00 -7.88
C GLN A 89 12.55 -14.54 -9.32
N ALA A 90 12.40 -13.24 -9.54
CA ALA A 90 12.25 -12.65 -10.87
C ALA A 90 13.59 -12.45 -11.61
N GLY A 91 14.72 -12.83 -11.00
CA GLY A 91 16.07 -12.64 -11.54
C GLY A 91 16.64 -11.23 -11.34
N LEU A 92 16.07 -10.45 -10.41
CA LEU A 92 16.45 -9.07 -10.13
C LEU A 92 17.18 -8.96 -8.79
N ALA A 93 18.14 -8.05 -8.73
CA ALA A 93 18.73 -7.57 -7.49
C ALA A 93 18.35 -6.10 -7.27
N ALA A 94 18.25 -5.68 -6.02
CA ALA A 94 17.88 -4.32 -5.67
C ALA A 94 18.66 -3.83 -4.46
N THR A 95 18.97 -2.53 -4.45
CA THR A 95 19.58 -1.88 -3.27
C THR A 95 18.59 -1.89 -2.10
N GLN A 96 19.09 -1.81 -0.86
CA GLN A 96 18.24 -1.73 0.33
C GLN A 96 17.24 -0.57 0.21
N ASP A 97 17.72 0.63 -0.15
CA ASP A 97 16.89 1.81 -0.32
C ASP A 97 15.78 1.62 -1.38
N ALA A 98 16.07 0.91 -2.47
CA ALA A 98 15.07 0.63 -3.51
C ALA A 98 13.97 -0.33 -3.00
N VAL A 99 14.36 -1.38 -2.27
CA VAL A 99 13.40 -2.31 -1.64
C VAL A 99 12.52 -1.59 -0.63
N GLU A 100 13.11 -0.73 0.20
CA GLU A 100 12.35 0.04 1.16
C GLU A 100 11.42 1.06 0.46
N LEU A 101 11.83 1.64 -0.67
CA LEU A 101 11.00 2.52 -1.50
C LEU A 101 9.78 1.81 -2.05
N ILE A 102 9.97 0.60 -2.57
CA ILE A 102 8.87 -0.24 -3.04
C ILE A 102 7.93 -0.56 -1.86
N ALA A 103 8.47 -0.99 -0.72
CA ALA A 103 7.70 -1.34 0.47
C ALA A 103 6.84 -0.18 1.00
N ALA A 104 7.42 1.03 1.06
CA ALA A 104 6.73 2.24 1.49
C ALA A 104 5.62 2.66 0.51
N ARG A 105 5.74 2.32 -0.77
CA ARG A 105 4.75 2.66 -1.80
C ARG A 105 3.58 1.70 -1.84
N VAL A 106 3.86 0.41 -1.68
CA VAL A 106 2.83 -0.64 -1.77
C VAL A 106 2.01 -0.76 -0.48
N GLU A 107 2.52 -0.24 0.64
CA GLU A 107 1.83 -0.17 1.94
C GLU A 107 1.13 -1.48 2.37
N GLY A 108 1.80 -2.61 2.16
CA GLY A 108 1.27 -3.93 2.51
C GLY A 108 0.32 -4.55 1.49
N ASN A 109 0.04 -3.88 0.37
CA ASN A 109 -0.68 -4.47 -0.76
C ASN A 109 0.28 -5.37 -1.57
N LEU A 110 0.26 -6.67 -1.25
CA LEU A 110 1.13 -7.66 -1.90
C LEU A 110 0.84 -7.84 -3.39
N LEU A 111 -0.39 -7.59 -3.84
CA LEU A 111 -0.74 -7.66 -5.25
C LEU A 111 -0.10 -6.48 -6.00
N ALA A 112 -0.24 -5.28 -5.47
CA ALA A 112 0.42 -4.09 -6.03
C ALA A 112 1.94 -4.26 -6.04
N ALA A 113 2.52 -4.84 -4.98
CA ALA A 113 3.95 -5.12 -4.93
C ALA A 113 4.38 -6.13 -6.00
N ALA A 114 3.62 -7.19 -6.23
CA ALA A 114 3.92 -8.15 -7.29
C ALA A 114 3.86 -7.49 -8.69
N GLN A 115 2.85 -6.66 -8.94
CA GLN A 115 2.71 -5.93 -10.20
C GLN A 115 3.85 -4.92 -10.40
N GLU A 116 4.24 -4.19 -9.35
CA GLU A 116 5.36 -3.25 -9.41
C GLU A 116 6.67 -3.96 -9.73
N ILE A 117 6.91 -5.16 -9.17
CA ILE A 117 8.09 -5.98 -9.46
C ILE A 117 8.12 -6.41 -10.94
N GLU A 118 7.00 -6.86 -11.50
CA GLU A 118 6.92 -7.22 -12.93
C GLU A 118 7.18 -6.02 -13.83
N LYS A 119 6.69 -4.83 -13.48
CA LYS A 119 6.99 -3.59 -14.21
C LYS A 119 8.48 -3.23 -14.12
N LEU A 120 9.04 -3.25 -12.92
CA LEU A 120 10.46 -2.94 -12.69
C LEU A 120 11.39 -3.90 -13.44
N LYS A 121 10.98 -5.16 -13.63
CA LYS A 121 11.71 -6.12 -14.45
C LYS A 121 11.90 -5.66 -15.89
N LEU A 122 10.91 -4.99 -16.46
CA LEU A 122 10.98 -4.46 -17.83
C LEU A 122 11.88 -3.23 -17.94
N MET A 123 12.15 -2.56 -16.82
CA MET A 123 12.95 -1.33 -16.75
C MET A 123 14.35 -1.55 -16.15
N ALA A 124 14.64 -2.77 -15.70
CA ALA A 124 15.90 -3.11 -15.08
C ALA A 124 17.04 -3.09 -16.11
N GLU A 125 18.08 -2.32 -15.83
CA GLU A 125 19.35 -2.43 -16.55
C GLU A 125 20.20 -3.50 -15.87
N GLU A 126 20.64 -4.51 -16.63
CA GLU A 126 21.46 -5.63 -16.15
C GLU A 126 20.88 -6.38 -14.92
N GLY A 127 19.55 -6.36 -14.76
CA GLY A 127 18.86 -6.99 -13.64
C GLY A 127 19.03 -6.27 -12.29
N GLN A 128 19.54 -5.03 -12.28
CA GLN A 128 19.66 -4.20 -11.09
C GLN A 128 18.53 -3.18 -11.00
N ILE A 129 17.93 -3.08 -9.82
CA ILE A 129 16.91 -2.11 -9.47
C ILE A 129 17.50 -1.11 -8.47
N THR A 130 17.68 0.13 -8.92
CA THR A 130 18.11 1.23 -8.05
C THR A 130 16.91 2.07 -7.60
N VAL A 131 17.15 3.03 -6.71
CA VAL A 131 16.12 4.00 -6.30
C VAL A 131 15.63 4.79 -7.51
N GLU A 132 16.53 5.11 -8.42
CA GLU A 132 16.28 5.87 -9.63
C GLU A 132 15.43 5.05 -10.62
N THR A 133 15.70 3.74 -10.80
CA THR A 133 14.82 2.84 -11.57
C THR A 133 13.39 2.83 -11.01
N VAL A 134 13.27 2.73 -9.68
CA VAL A 134 11.98 2.72 -8.99
C VAL A 134 11.25 4.07 -9.14
N GLN A 135 11.96 5.19 -9.18
CA GLN A 135 11.38 6.50 -9.43
C GLN A 135 10.94 6.67 -10.89
N ALA A 136 11.77 6.26 -11.85
CA ALA A 136 11.46 6.32 -13.28
C ALA A 136 10.23 5.49 -13.65
N ALA A 137 10.08 4.31 -13.03
CA ALA A 137 8.92 3.44 -13.24
C ALA A 137 7.57 4.06 -12.84
N VAL A 138 7.60 5.12 -12.04
CA VAL A 138 6.42 5.89 -11.69
C VAL A 138 6.18 7.02 -12.67
N ALA A 139 7.25 7.72 -13.07
CA ALA A 139 7.18 8.81 -14.05
C ALA A 139 6.66 8.34 -15.42
N ASP A 140 6.91 7.08 -15.81
CA ASP A 140 6.40 6.49 -17.05
C ASP A 140 4.95 5.96 -16.92
N SER A 141 4.50 5.66 -15.69
CA SER A 141 3.12 5.21 -15.43
C SER A 141 2.11 6.35 -15.27
N ALA A 142 2.56 7.59 -15.09
CA ALA A 142 1.70 8.75 -15.26
C ALA A 142 2.56 10.00 -15.56
N ARG A 143 2.14 10.77 -16.56
CA ARG A 143 2.67 12.12 -16.77
C ARG A 143 2.46 12.98 -15.51
N PHE A 144 1.48 12.60 -14.68
CA PHE A 144 1.24 13.11 -13.34
C PHE A 144 0.85 11.98 -12.39
N ASP A 145 1.72 11.59 -11.46
CA ASP A 145 1.40 10.61 -10.42
C ASP A 145 1.18 11.30 -9.05
N VAL A 146 0.45 10.62 -8.15
CA VAL A 146 0.09 11.17 -6.83
C VAL A 146 1.33 11.36 -5.93
N PHE A 147 2.37 10.54 -6.09
CA PHE A 147 3.64 10.71 -5.37
C PHE A 147 4.44 11.90 -5.92
N GLY A 148 4.50 12.09 -7.23
CA GLY A 148 5.07 13.27 -7.86
C GLY A 148 4.38 14.55 -7.41
N LEU A 149 3.04 14.54 -7.27
CA LEU A 149 2.31 15.65 -6.64
C LEU A 149 2.81 15.91 -5.21
N THR A 150 2.95 14.85 -4.38
CA THR A 150 3.47 15.03 -3.02
C THR A 150 4.89 15.57 -3.00
N ASP A 151 5.77 15.12 -3.90
CA ASP A 151 7.15 15.61 -3.99
C ASP A 151 7.20 17.08 -4.43
N ALA A 152 6.39 17.49 -5.41
CA ALA A 152 6.27 18.90 -5.81
C ALA A 152 5.79 19.78 -4.64
N VAL A 153 4.79 19.31 -3.88
CA VAL A 153 4.30 19.98 -2.66
C VAL A 153 5.38 20.04 -1.57
N LEU A 154 6.16 18.98 -1.38
CA LEU A 154 7.26 18.92 -0.41
C LEU A 154 8.46 19.78 -0.82
N ASN A 155 8.68 19.99 -2.12
CA ASN A 155 9.70 20.89 -2.63
C ASN A 155 9.31 22.37 -2.57
N GLY A 156 8.02 22.66 -2.35
CA GLY A 156 7.47 24.01 -2.35
C GLY A 156 7.15 24.54 -3.75
N GLU A 157 7.06 23.66 -4.75
CA GLU A 157 6.81 24.01 -6.15
C GLU A 157 5.31 24.20 -6.42
N ALA A 158 4.73 25.23 -5.82
CA ALA A 158 3.27 25.45 -5.80
C ALA A 158 2.62 25.43 -7.20
N ALA A 159 3.22 26.12 -8.18
CA ALA A 159 2.70 26.15 -9.55
C ALA A 159 2.79 24.78 -10.24
N HIS A 160 3.84 24.01 -9.94
CA HIS A 160 3.99 22.66 -10.47
C HIS A 160 2.97 21.72 -9.82
N ALA A 161 2.84 21.74 -8.50
CA ALA A 161 1.86 20.95 -7.76
C ALA A 161 0.43 21.16 -8.27
N LEU A 162 0.04 22.42 -8.58
CA LEU A 162 -1.27 22.69 -9.19
C LEU A 162 -1.43 22.06 -10.58
N ARG A 163 -0.41 22.16 -11.44
CA ARG A 163 -0.45 21.52 -12.77
C ARG A 163 -0.58 20.00 -12.64
N MET A 164 0.14 19.39 -11.70
CA MET A 164 0.03 17.94 -11.44
C MET A 164 -1.35 17.56 -10.93
N LEU A 165 -1.93 18.37 -10.05
CA LEU A 165 -3.27 18.13 -9.53
C LEU A 165 -4.36 18.21 -10.62
N GLU A 166 -4.27 19.19 -11.53
CA GLU A 166 -5.17 19.27 -12.70
C GLU A 166 -4.92 18.13 -13.70
N GLY A 167 -3.67 17.68 -13.85
CA GLY A 167 -3.32 16.49 -14.63
C GLY A 167 -4.00 15.23 -14.09
N LEU A 168 -3.84 14.96 -12.79
CA LEU A 168 -4.48 13.86 -12.08
C LEU A 168 -6.02 13.90 -12.20
N ARG A 169 -6.59 15.11 -12.16
CA ARG A 169 -8.03 15.31 -12.41
C ARG A 169 -8.43 14.91 -13.82
N GLY A 170 -7.66 15.33 -14.83
CA GLY A 170 -7.89 14.99 -16.23
C GLY A 170 -7.75 13.50 -16.52
N GLU A 171 -6.87 12.81 -15.80
CA GLU A 171 -6.67 11.36 -15.87
C GLU A 171 -7.75 10.55 -15.11
N GLY A 172 -8.69 11.23 -14.43
CA GLY A 172 -9.78 10.57 -13.70
C GLY A 172 -9.38 9.98 -12.36
N VAL A 173 -8.27 10.44 -11.77
CA VAL A 173 -7.87 10.01 -10.42
C VAL A 173 -8.85 10.57 -9.39
N GLU A 174 -9.41 9.67 -8.60
CA GLU A 174 -10.42 10.00 -7.62
C GLU A 174 -9.85 10.80 -6.43
N THR A 175 -10.60 11.80 -5.98
CA THR A 175 -10.20 12.71 -4.88
C THR A 175 -9.81 12.03 -3.57
N PRO A 176 -10.38 10.88 -3.14
CA PRO A 176 -9.93 10.18 -1.93
C PRO A 176 -8.47 9.71 -2.02
N VAL A 177 -8.01 9.30 -3.21
CA VAL A 177 -6.65 8.81 -3.43
C VAL A 177 -5.64 9.96 -3.28
N ILE A 178 -5.96 11.11 -3.87
CA ILE A 178 -5.14 12.31 -3.79
C ILE A 178 -5.09 12.83 -2.34
N LEU A 179 -6.24 12.88 -1.67
CA LEU A 179 -6.31 13.30 -0.28
C LEU A 179 -5.50 12.38 0.63
N TRP A 180 -5.58 11.06 0.44
CA TRP A 180 -4.80 10.09 1.20
C TRP A 180 -3.30 10.38 1.12
N ALA A 181 -2.77 10.58 -0.09
CA ALA A 181 -1.34 10.81 -0.28
C ALA A 181 -0.84 12.12 0.35
N LEU A 182 -1.58 13.22 0.14
CA LEU A 182 -1.27 14.51 0.79
C LEU A 182 -1.35 14.38 2.32
N THR A 183 -2.38 13.71 2.83
CA THR A 183 -2.59 13.53 4.28
C THR A 183 -1.51 12.67 4.91
N ARG A 184 -0.98 11.69 4.20
CA ARG A 184 0.15 10.86 4.67
C ARG A 184 1.38 11.70 4.97
N GLU A 185 1.81 12.51 4.02
CA GLU A 185 2.96 13.42 4.21
C GLU A 185 2.65 14.48 5.27
N LEU A 186 1.42 14.97 5.30
CA LEU A 186 0.97 15.97 6.26
C LEU A 186 0.99 15.49 7.71
N ARG A 187 0.59 14.23 7.97
CA ARG A 187 0.69 13.61 9.30
C ARG A 187 2.14 13.46 9.74
N SER A 188 3.00 13.02 8.82
CA SER A 188 4.44 12.92 9.07
C SER A 188 5.01 14.28 9.47
N LEU A 189 4.74 15.32 8.68
CA LEU A 189 5.19 16.69 8.93
C LEU A 189 4.66 17.27 10.25
N ALA A 190 3.38 17.07 10.57
CA ALA A 190 2.81 17.56 11.81
C ALA A 190 3.46 16.91 13.04
N ASN A 191 3.63 15.59 13.02
CA ASN A 191 4.28 14.84 14.11
C ASN A 191 5.75 15.26 14.28
N MET A 192 6.49 15.35 13.17
CA MET A 192 7.89 15.75 13.20
C MET A 192 8.06 17.21 13.64
N SER A 193 7.19 18.11 13.17
CA SER A 193 7.20 19.52 13.56
C SER A 193 6.89 19.70 15.05
N GLN A 194 5.97 18.91 15.60
CA GLN A 194 5.69 18.90 17.04
C GLN A 194 6.92 18.47 17.84
N GLN A 195 7.56 17.35 17.50
CA GLN A 195 8.76 16.88 18.20
C GLN A 195 9.91 17.89 18.10
N PHE A 196 10.12 18.45 16.91
CA PHE A 196 11.14 19.48 16.70
C PHE A 196 10.86 20.74 17.53
N SER A 197 9.59 21.16 17.63
CA SER A 197 9.20 22.31 18.46
C SER A 197 9.39 22.07 19.97
N GLN A 198 9.49 20.82 20.40
CA GLN A 198 9.82 20.43 21.78
C GLN A 198 11.33 20.34 22.03
N GLY A 199 12.17 20.72 21.06
CA GLY A 199 13.63 20.72 21.20
C GLY A 199 14.30 19.39 20.85
N VAL A 200 13.58 18.43 20.26
CA VAL A 200 14.19 17.19 19.77
C VAL A 200 15.03 17.48 18.51
N PRO A 201 16.33 17.10 18.46
CA PRO A 201 17.16 17.30 17.27
C PRO A 201 16.59 16.61 16.02
N LEU A 202 16.69 17.25 14.84
CA LEU A 202 16.10 16.75 13.59
C LEU A 202 16.53 15.33 13.23
N ASP A 203 17.79 14.95 13.42
CA ASP A 203 18.25 13.57 13.14
C ASP A 203 17.53 12.52 14.00
N LYS A 204 17.23 12.88 15.25
CA LYS A 204 16.47 12.01 16.16
C LYS A 204 14.99 11.98 15.77
N VAL A 205 14.43 13.10 15.30
CA VAL A 205 13.05 13.15 14.77
C VAL A 205 12.91 12.29 13.51
N PHE A 206 13.88 12.34 12.60
CA PHE A 206 13.86 11.56 11.36
C PHE A 206 14.03 10.06 11.60
N SER A 207 14.90 9.68 12.53
CA SER A 207 15.10 8.26 12.88
C SER A 207 13.97 7.66 13.73
N SER A 208 13.28 8.48 14.55
CA SER A 208 12.13 8.05 15.35
C SER A 208 10.83 8.00 14.56
N ALA A 209 10.78 8.61 13.37
CA ALA A 209 9.63 8.55 12.47
C ALA A 209 9.28 7.10 12.11
N ARG A 210 8.00 6.85 11.82
CA ARG A 210 7.49 5.54 11.44
C ARG A 210 6.74 5.66 10.10
N PRO A 211 7.32 5.20 8.98
CA PRO A 211 8.69 4.67 8.82
C PRO A 211 9.77 5.76 9.02
N PRO A 212 11.03 5.38 9.32
CA PRO A 212 12.14 6.33 9.40
C PRO A 212 12.33 7.10 8.09
N ILE A 213 12.75 8.37 8.19
CA ILE A 213 13.06 9.18 7.01
C ILE A 213 14.48 8.87 6.55
N TRP A 214 14.64 8.31 5.35
CA TRP A 214 15.95 7.98 4.79
C TRP A 214 16.78 9.21 4.46
N ASP A 215 18.10 9.03 4.43
CA ASP A 215 19.07 10.10 4.23
C ASP A 215 18.80 10.92 2.96
N LYS A 216 18.43 10.28 1.84
CA LYS A 216 18.05 10.97 0.60
C LYS A 216 16.82 11.88 0.74
N ARG A 217 15.87 11.55 1.63
CA ARG A 217 14.65 12.35 1.88
C ARG A 217 14.82 13.40 2.99
N LYS A 218 15.86 13.31 3.84
CA LYS A 218 16.09 14.26 4.94
C LYS A 218 16.19 15.72 4.48
N PRO A 219 16.88 16.08 3.38
CA PRO A 219 16.93 17.46 2.90
C PRO A 219 15.55 18.00 2.49
N LEU A 220 14.80 17.20 1.72
CA LEU A 220 13.44 17.51 1.29
C LEU A 220 12.52 17.75 2.51
N MET A 221 12.57 16.83 3.46
CA MET A 221 11.72 16.89 4.65
C MET A 221 12.10 18.05 5.58
N SER A 222 13.39 18.34 5.72
CA SER A 222 13.89 19.51 6.45
C SER A 222 13.37 20.82 5.84
N LYS A 223 13.49 20.97 4.52
CA LYS A 223 12.96 22.14 3.79
C LYS A 223 11.44 22.26 3.96
N ALA A 224 10.74 21.13 3.96
CA ALA A 224 9.32 21.09 4.22
C ALA A 224 8.96 21.58 5.62
N LEU A 225 9.57 20.99 6.66
CA LEU A 225 9.32 21.33 8.06
C LEU A 225 9.50 22.81 8.37
N GLN A 226 10.49 23.47 7.76
CA GLN A 226 10.77 24.89 7.99
C GLN A 226 9.70 25.85 7.44
N ARG A 227 8.81 25.40 6.55
CA ARG A 227 7.82 26.29 5.92
C ARG A 227 6.70 26.74 6.86
N HIS A 228 6.35 25.91 7.84
CA HIS A 228 5.22 26.15 8.73
C HIS A 228 5.57 25.79 10.17
N SER A 229 4.94 26.46 11.12
CA SER A 229 5.02 26.09 12.53
C SER A 229 4.27 24.79 12.81
N ALA A 230 4.57 24.13 13.94
CA ALA A 230 3.86 22.93 14.38
C ALA A 230 2.34 23.14 14.44
N LYS A 231 1.91 24.28 14.99
CA LYS A 231 0.49 24.67 15.04
C LYS A 231 -0.12 24.74 13.64
N ARG A 232 0.61 25.29 12.67
CA ARG A 232 0.12 25.43 11.30
C ARG A 232 0.04 24.09 10.58
N TRP A 233 1.00 23.19 10.77
CA TRP A 233 0.91 21.82 10.26
C TRP A 233 -0.30 21.07 10.84
N SER A 234 -0.57 21.20 12.13
CA SER A 234 -1.78 20.63 12.75
C SER A 234 -3.07 21.26 12.22
N GLN A 235 -3.09 22.54 11.89
CA GLN A 235 -4.24 23.18 11.23
C GLN A 235 -4.50 22.62 9.84
N LEU A 236 -3.45 22.39 9.05
CA LEU A 236 -3.59 21.78 7.74
C LEU A 236 -4.13 20.35 7.82
N LEU A 237 -3.81 19.59 8.88
CA LEU A 237 -4.45 18.29 9.13
C LEU A 237 -5.96 18.40 9.34
N MET A 238 -6.43 19.44 10.03
CA MET A 238 -7.86 19.72 10.18
C MET A 238 -8.48 20.13 8.84
N ASP A 239 -7.77 20.89 8.00
CA ASP A 239 -8.22 21.19 6.63
C ASP A 239 -8.38 19.88 5.84
N ALA A 240 -7.44 18.94 5.92
CA ALA A 240 -7.54 17.63 5.27
C ALA A 240 -8.75 16.80 5.77
N GLN A 241 -9.05 16.82 7.07
CA GLN A 241 -10.26 16.20 7.62
C GLN A 241 -11.54 16.82 7.02
N ARG A 242 -11.58 18.13 6.84
CA ARG A 242 -12.73 18.80 6.21
C ARG A 242 -12.90 18.38 4.75
N ILE A 243 -11.80 18.15 4.02
CA ILE A 243 -11.85 17.63 2.65
C ILE A 243 -12.41 16.21 2.63
N ASP A 244 -11.99 15.34 3.55
CA ASP A 244 -12.56 13.99 3.68
C ASP A 244 -14.09 14.05 3.90
N ALA A 245 -14.55 14.96 4.76
CA ALA A 245 -15.98 15.18 4.97
C ALA A 245 -16.69 15.69 3.69
N GLN A 246 -16.06 16.58 2.91
CA GLN A 246 -16.61 17.05 1.62
C GLN A 246 -16.73 15.91 0.61
N ILE A 247 -15.69 15.07 0.50
CA ILE A 247 -15.67 13.89 -0.38
C ILE A 247 -16.80 12.92 -0.01
N LYS A 248 -17.04 12.72 1.28
CA LYS A 248 -18.11 11.85 1.80
C LYS A 248 -19.50 12.49 1.79
N GLY A 249 -19.64 13.72 1.29
CA GLY A 249 -20.92 14.45 1.28
C GLY A 249 -21.39 14.93 2.67
N GLN A 250 -20.51 14.90 3.68
CA GLN A 250 -20.80 15.34 5.05
C GLN A 250 -20.50 16.83 5.30
N ALA A 251 -19.86 17.51 4.34
CA ALA A 251 -19.58 18.94 4.39
C ALA A 251 -19.76 19.60 3.02
N ALA A 252 -20.16 20.88 3.00
CA ALA A 252 -20.31 21.64 1.77
C ALA A 252 -18.96 22.06 1.16
N GLY A 253 -18.93 22.22 -0.16
CA GLY A 253 -17.80 22.73 -0.94
C GLY A 253 -17.31 21.74 -2.00
N SER A 254 -16.38 22.21 -2.85
CA SER A 254 -15.77 21.40 -3.91
C SER A 254 -14.52 20.69 -3.38
N PRO A 255 -14.47 19.34 -3.33
CA PRO A 255 -13.28 18.60 -2.92
C PRO A 255 -12.04 18.99 -3.74
N TRP A 256 -12.19 19.18 -5.05
CA TRP A 256 -11.09 19.59 -5.94
C TRP A 256 -10.53 20.96 -5.58
N SER A 257 -11.40 21.95 -5.36
CA SER A 257 -10.97 23.29 -4.95
C SER A 257 -10.26 23.28 -3.60
N SER A 258 -10.75 22.48 -2.65
CA SER A 258 -10.12 22.33 -1.35
C SER A 258 -8.79 21.58 -1.42
N LEU A 259 -8.65 20.57 -2.29
CA LEU A 259 -7.38 19.89 -2.56
C LEU A 259 -6.35 20.85 -3.16
N SER A 260 -6.74 21.68 -4.13
CA SER A 260 -5.86 22.71 -4.70
C SER A 260 -5.38 23.69 -3.63
N ARG A 261 -6.30 24.14 -2.76
CA ARG A 261 -5.96 25.00 -1.63
C ARG A 261 -5.00 24.30 -0.66
N LEU A 262 -5.26 23.05 -0.31
CA LEU A 262 -4.39 22.28 0.60
C LEU A 262 -2.98 22.13 0.01
N ALA A 263 -2.86 21.74 -1.26
CA ALA A 263 -1.58 21.59 -1.94
C ALA A 263 -0.78 22.91 -1.96
N LEU A 264 -1.43 24.04 -2.27
CA LEU A 264 -0.82 25.37 -2.23
C LEU A 264 -0.34 25.78 -0.84
N LEU A 265 -1.18 25.59 0.17
CA LEU A 265 -0.84 25.91 1.55
C LEU A 265 0.30 25.04 2.05
N MET A 266 0.24 23.73 1.80
CA MET A 266 1.34 22.81 2.10
C MET A 266 2.62 23.30 1.43
N ALA A 267 2.58 23.66 0.12
CA ALA A 267 3.69 24.24 -0.66
C ALA A 267 4.25 25.56 -0.11
N GLY A 268 3.61 26.17 0.90
CA GLY A 268 4.09 27.37 1.59
C GLY A 268 3.44 28.67 1.10
N GLN A 269 2.45 28.59 0.21
CA GLN A 269 1.76 29.77 -0.30
C GLN A 269 0.87 30.39 0.77
N ARG A 270 0.90 31.73 0.83
CA ARG A 270 -0.01 32.51 1.67
C ARG A 270 -1.13 33.04 0.78
N LEU A 271 -2.26 32.34 0.80
CA LEU A 271 -3.45 32.76 0.09
C LEU A 271 -4.15 33.83 0.92
N ALA A 272 -3.90 35.10 0.61
CA ALA A 272 -4.74 36.20 1.08
C ALA A 272 -6.04 36.20 0.26
N LEU A 273 -7.18 36.37 0.92
CA LEU A 273 -8.38 36.78 0.19
C LEU A 273 -8.12 38.20 -0.32
N PRO A 274 -8.56 38.56 -1.55
CA PRO A 274 -8.61 39.95 -1.96
C PRO A 274 -9.36 40.75 -0.89
N ALA A 275 -8.87 41.94 -0.56
CA ALA A 275 -9.67 42.87 0.21
C ALA A 275 -10.94 43.17 -0.62
N GLU A 276 -12.11 42.98 -0.01
CA GLU A 276 -13.40 43.37 -0.59
C GLU A 276 -13.46 44.88 -0.86
#